data_AF-A0A5C6FZ76-F1
#
_entry.id   AF-A0A5C6FZ76-F1
#
_cell.length_a   1.000
_cell.length_b   1.000
_cell.length_c   1.000
_cell.angle_alpha   90.00
_cell.angle_beta   90.00
_cell.angle_gamma   90.00
#
_symmetry.space_group_name_H-M   'P 1'
#
loop_
_entity.id
_entity.type
_entity.pdbx_description
1 polymer ?
#
loop_
_entity_poly.entity_id
_entity_poly.type
_entity_poly.pdbx_seq_one_letter_code
_entity_poly.pdbx_strand_id
1 'polypeptide(L)'
;MSTNVGDAALRGENEYIRGHIFDGVDYERHIIGKGTLIMIIPPSVSEDEPKTYRDVETETKIPVPPRHEVKVLDALVMMTT
;
A
#
# COMPACT_ATOMS: atom_id res chain seq x y z
N MET A 1 4.75 19.11 14.61
CA MET A 1 4.52 17.65 14.65
C MET A 1 5.05 17.10 13.34
N SER A 2 5.97 16.14 13.38
CA SER A 2 6.38 15.43 12.16
C SER A 2 5.32 14.38 11.89
N THR A 3 4.48 14.57 10.87
CA THR A 3 3.65 13.50 10.30
C THR A 3 4.57 12.55 9.55
N ASN A 4 4.61 11.28 9.94
CA ASN A 4 5.36 10.28 9.20
C ASN A 4 4.63 10.00 7.88
N VAL A 5 5.39 9.62 6.84
CA VAL A 5 4.82 9.22 5.56
C VAL A 5 3.91 8.02 5.79
N GLY A 6 2.68 8.08 5.28
CA GLY A 6 1.67 7.03 5.42
C GLY A 6 0.68 7.26 6.57
N ASP A 7 0.93 8.19 7.49
CA ASP A 7 0.04 8.44 8.63
C ASP A 7 -1.33 8.94 8.20
N ALA A 8 -1.40 9.78 7.15
CA ALA A 8 -2.67 10.28 6.62
C ALA A 8 -3.40 9.15 5.86
N ALA A 9 -2.67 8.38 5.05
CA ALA A 9 -3.23 7.21 4.37
C ALA A 9 -3.85 6.22 5.36
N LEU A 10 -3.19 5.92 6.48
CA LEU A 10 -3.70 5.01 7.51
C LEU A 10 -4.95 5.53 8.25
N ARG A 11 -5.17 6.84 8.28
CA ARG A 11 -6.41 7.44 8.80
C ARG A 11 -7.55 7.46 7.77
N GLY A 12 -7.32 6.94 6.57
CA GLY A 12 -8.29 7.00 5.47
C GLY A 12 -8.33 8.35 4.76
N GLU A 13 -7.30 9.17 4.92
CA GLU A 13 -7.12 10.42 4.17
C GLU A 13 -6.24 10.16 2.94
N ASN A 14 -6.46 10.91 1.86
CA ASN A 14 -5.60 10.82 0.68
C ASN A 14 -4.20 11.36 0.97
N GLU A 15 -3.17 10.56 0.69
CA GLU A 15 -1.77 10.94 0.87
C GLU A 15 -0.94 10.56 -0.36
N TYR A 16 -0.15 11.51 -0.87
CA TYR A 16 0.78 11.22 -1.95
C TYR A 16 2.10 10.69 -1.36
N ILE A 17 2.45 9.47 -1.75
CA ILE A 17 3.61 8.74 -1.23
C ILE A 17 4.60 8.50 -2.37
N ARG A 18 5.81 9.06 -2.23
CA ARG A 18 6.93 8.79 -3.14
C ARG A 18 7.53 7.40 -2.93
N GLY A 19 7.61 6.96 -1.68
CA GLY A 19 8.09 5.64 -1.32
C GLY A 19 7.83 5.30 0.14
N HIS A 20 7.03 4.26 0.38
CA HIS A 20 6.73 3.76 1.72
C HIS A 20 6.32 2.28 1.68
N ILE A 21 6.56 1.56 2.77
CA ILE A 21 6.09 0.19 3.00
C ILE A 21 5.20 0.21 4.23
N PHE A 22 3.94 -0.14 4.04
CA PHE A 22 3.01 -0.38 5.14
C PHE A 22 3.16 -1.82 5.62
N ASP A 23 3.48 -1.98 6.90
CA ASP A 23 3.59 -3.29 7.52
C ASP A 23 2.29 -4.10 7.40
N GLY A 24 2.43 -5.42 7.31
CA GLY A 24 1.30 -6.34 7.35
C GLY A 24 0.60 -6.32 8.71
N VAL A 25 -0.72 -6.28 8.68
CA VAL A 25 -1.60 -6.32 9.88
C VAL A 25 -2.37 -7.63 9.92
N ASP A 26 -2.89 -8.04 11.07
CA ASP A 26 -3.56 -9.33 11.26
C ASP A 26 -5.02 -9.40 10.78
N TYR A 27 -5.53 -8.32 10.19
CA TYR A 27 -6.85 -8.22 9.58
C TYR A 27 -6.77 -7.86 8.09
N GLU A 28 -7.87 -8.08 7.35
CA GLU A 28 -7.98 -7.65 5.95
C GLU A 28 -8.17 -6.13 5.88
N ARG A 29 -7.45 -5.48 4.97
CA ARG A 29 -7.61 -4.05 4.68
C ARG A 29 -7.70 -3.83 3.18
N HIS A 30 -8.03 -2.62 2.78
CA HIS A 30 -8.04 -2.20 1.40
C HIS A 30 -7.14 -1.00 1.22
N ILE A 31 -6.34 -1.01 0.15
CA ILE A 31 -5.68 0.19 -0.35
C ILE A 31 -6.49 0.71 -1.53
N ILE A 32 -6.86 1.99 -1.47
CA ILE A 32 -7.46 2.71 -2.58
C ILE A 32 -6.41 3.68 -3.07
N GLY A 33 -6.10 3.66 -4.35
CA GLY A 33 -5.13 4.61 -4.87
C GLY A 33 -4.99 4.60 -6.37
N LYS A 34 -4.21 5.57 -6.85
CA LYS A 34 -3.80 5.73 -8.25
C LYS A 34 -2.36 6.21 -8.30
N GLY A 35 -1.62 5.76 -9.30
CA GLY A 35 -0.23 6.16 -9.50
C GLY A 35 0.63 5.03 -10.01
N THR A 36 1.94 5.24 -9.87
CA THR A 36 2.93 4.44 -10.57
C THR A 36 2.93 3.00 -10.09
N LEU A 37 2.94 2.73 -8.78
CA LEU A 37 3.10 1.34 -8.35
C LEU A 37 2.55 1.07 -6.94
N ILE A 38 1.66 0.09 -6.84
CA ILE A 38 1.17 -0.51 -5.58
C ILE A 38 1.47 -2.01 -5.62
N MET A 39 2.28 -2.50 -4.68
CA MET A 39 2.62 -3.92 -4.52
C MET A 39 2.09 -4.47 -3.20
N ILE A 40 1.46 -5.64 -3.27
CA ILE A 40 1.04 -6.41 -2.10
C ILE A 40 2.00 -7.59 -1.95
N ILE A 41 2.72 -7.63 -0.84
CA ILE A 41 3.81 -8.58 -0.60
C ILE A 41 3.35 -9.62 0.43
N PRO A 42 3.30 -10.92 0.09
CA PRO A 42 2.98 -11.98 1.04
C PRO A 42 4.08 -12.15 2.09
N PRO A 43 3.74 -12.57 3.31
CA PRO A 43 4.72 -12.76 4.39
C PRO A 43 5.75 -13.87 4.11
N SER A 44 5.48 -14.75 3.14
CA SER A 44 6.35 -15.88 2.78
C SER A 44 7.30 -15.58 1.62
N VAL A 45 7.19 -14.42 0.97
CA VAL A 45 7.97 -14.09 -0.23
C VAL A 45 9.29 -13.45 0.22
N SER A 46 10.42 -14.08 -0.14
CA SER A 46 11.74 -13.50 0.10
C SER A 46 11.93 -12.24 -0.76
N GLU A 47 12.86 -11.35 -0.38
CA GLU A 47 13.12 -10.13 -1.16
C GLU A 47 13.50 -10.40 -2.63
N ASP A 48 14.02 -11.60 -2.91
CA ASP A 48 14.53 -12.04 -4.22
C ASP A 48 13.48 -12.68 -5.13
N GLU A 49 12.26 -12.95 -4.66
CA GLU A 49 11.20 -13.53 -5.47
C GLU A 49 10.48 -12.49 -6.34
N PRO A 50 10.09 -12.84 -7.59
CA PRO A 50 9.42 -11.90 -8.49
C PRO A 50 8.07 -11.47 -7.91
N LYS A 51 7.96 -10.17 -7.61
CA LYS A 51 6.75 -9.56 -7.02
C LYS A 51 5.75 -9.18 -8.11
N THR A 52 4.48 -9.54 -7.90
CA THR A 52 3.40 -9.10 -8.79
C THR A 52 3.14 -7.62 -8.53
N TYR A 53 3.48 -6.76 -9.49
CA TYR A 53 3.15 -5.33 -9.45
C TYR A 53 1.88 -5.07 -10.25
N ARG A 54 1.15 -4.03 -9.86
CA ARG A 54 0.09 -3.45 -10.66
C ARG A 54 0.34 -1.95 -10.74
N ASP A 55 0.50 -1.48 -11.97
CA ASP A 55 0.39 -0.05 -12.25
C ASP A 55 -1.09 0.30 -12.19
N VAL A 56 -1.42 1.36 -11.46
CA VAL A 56 -2.81 1.71 -11.14
C VAL A 56 -3.12 3.07 -11.73
N GLU A 57 -3.42 3.09 -13.03
CA GLU A 57 -3.68 4.33 -13.78
C GLU A 57 -4.96 5.06 -13.31
N THR A 58 -5.92 4.31 -12.78
CA THR A 58 -7.19 4.82 -12.25
C THR A 58 -7.36 4.42 -10.80
N GLU A 59 -8.07 5.23 -10.02
CA GLU A 59 -8.32 4.95 -8.60
C GLU A 59 -8.98 3.58 -8.43
N THR A 60 -8.23 2.64 -7.85
CA THR A 60 -8.64 1.25 -7.74
C THR A 60 -8.59 0.82 -6.28
N LYS A 61 -9.67 0.17 -5.83
CA LYS A 61 -9.72 -0.48 -4.51
C LYS A 61 -9.11 -1.88 -4.63
N ILE A 62 -8.02 -2.11 -3.92
CA ILE A 62 -7.28 -3.37 -3.94
C ILE A 62 -7.36 -4.00 -2.54
N PRO A 63 -7.87 -5.24 -2.41
CA PRO A 63 -7.87 -5.95 -1.14
C PRO A 63 -6.44 -6.37 -0.78
N VAL A 64 -6.09 -6.18 0.49
CA VAL A 64 -4.81 -6.53 1.10
C VAL A 64 -5.10 -7.59 2.16
N PRO A 65 -4.75 -8.87 1.90
CA PRO A 65 -5.01 -9.93 2.86
C PRO A 65 -4.20 -9.72 4.16
N PRO A 66 -4.62 -10.36 5.27
CA PRO A 66 -3.86 -10.32 6.51
C PRO A 66 -2.40 -10.70 6.30
N ARG A 67 -1.51 -10.06 7.09
CA ARG A 67 -0.07 -10.25 7.13
C ARG A 67 0.67 -9.87 5.84
N HIS A 68 -0.01 -9.26 4.87
CA HIS A 68 0.63 -8.77 3.66
C HIS A 68 1.07 -7.31 3.84
N GLU A 69 2.32 -7.04 3.48
CA GLU A 69 2.84 -5.68 3.40
C GLU A 69 2.35 -5.00 2.13
N VAL A 70 2.29 -3.67 2.15
CA VAL A 70 1.94 -2.88 0.97
C VAL A 70 3.06 -1.89 0.69
N LYS A 71 3.75 -2.07 -0.44
CA LYS A 71 4.76 -1.14 -0.91
C LYS A 71 4.14 -0.19 -1.93
N VAL A 72 4.27 1.11 -1.68
CA VAL A 72 3.75 2.19 -2.51
C VAL A 72 4.90 3.03 -3.03
N LEU A 73 4.96 3.23 -4.35
CA LEU A 73 5.91 4.12 -5.01
C LEU A 73 5.15 5.08 -5.94
N ASP A 74 5.43 6.37 -5.80
CA ASP A 74 4.87 7.47 -6.60
C ASP A 74 3.34 7.35 -6.84
N ALA A 75 2.57 7.20 -5.77
CA ALA A 75 1.11 7.06 -5.85
C ALA A 75 0.37 7.87 -4.78
N LEU A 76 -0.85 8.29 -5.13
CA LEU A 76 -1.82 8.85 -4.21
C LEU A 76 -2.67 7.71 -3.64
N VAL A 77 -2.63 7.50 -2.33
CA VAL A 77 -3.26 6.35 -1.68
C VAL A 77 -4.00 6.73 -0.40
N MET A 78 -4.96 5.91 -0.02
CA MET A 78 -5.59 5.87 1.29
C MET A 78 -5.87 4.40 1.69
N MET A 79 -5.91 4.12 2.99
CA MET A 79 -6.21 2.80 3.53
C MET A 79 -7.57 2.78 4.21
N THR A 80 -8.29 1.67 4.07
CA THR A 80 -9.55 1.42 4.80
C THR A 80 -9.54 -0.01 5.35
N THR A 81 -10.13 -0.22 6.52
CA THR A 81 -10.44 -1.57 7.03
C THR A 81 -11.78 -2.03 6.47
#